data_AF-A0A5D2ZIS3-F1
#
_entry.id   AF-A0A5D2ZIS3-F1
#
_cell.length_a   1.000
_cell.length_b   1.000
_cell.length_c   1.000
_cell.angle_alpha   90.00
_cell.angle_beta   90.00
_cell.angle_gamma   90.00
#
_symmetry.space_group_name_H-M   'P 1'
#
loop_
_entity.id
_entity.type
_entity.pdbx_description
1 polymer ?
#
loop_
_entity_poly.entity_id
_entity_poly.type
_entity_poly.pdbx_seq_one_letter_code
_entity_poly.pdbx_strand_id
1 'polypeptide(L)'
;NNGYEVHPQNVVALNKIFQNYPHFVENFLLNYPEFQSNFMNIVAEIHQKFESNLYELELTKIDDMLLKVKDAEFIGLELSWLKEKLRKSHKKLKVETKIKMLEETIREASLELAKLRKKRRLD
;
A
#
# COMPACT_ATOMS: atom_id res chain seq x y z
N ASN A 1 33.62 -1.62 9.41
CA ASN A 1 32.50 -0.65 9.41
C ASN A 1 31.32 -1.41 8.82
N ASN A 2 30.56 -2.12 9.65
CA ASN A 2 29.49 -2.99 9.15
C ASN A 2 28.18 -2.22 9.29
N GLY A 3 27.92 -1.35 8.30
CA GLY A 3 26.60 -0.73 8.15
C GLY A 3 25.55 -1.76 7.70
N TYR A 4 24.34 -1.30 7.43
CA TYR A 4 23.30 -2.13 6.85
C TYR A 4 23.50 -2.32 5.34
N GLU A 5 22.91 -3.40 4.83
CA GLU A 5 22.94 -3.76 3.42
C GLU A 5 21.55 -3.59 2.81
N VAL A 6 21.52 -3.13 1.56
CA VAL A 6 20.29 -2.85 0.81
C VAL A 6 20.37 -3.60 -0.50
N HIS A 7 19.27 -4.23 -0.90
CA HIS A 7 19.20 -4.87 -2.20
C HIS A 7 19.41 -3.84 -3.32
N PRO A 8 20.14 -4.17 -4.40
CA PRO A 8 20.46 -3.20 -5.47
C PRO A 8 19.23 -2.46 -6.02
N GLN A 9 18.11 -3.16 -6.16
CA GLN A 9 16.86 -2.56 -6.63
C GLN A 9 16.32 -1.49 -5.69
N ASN A 10 16.57 -1.58 -4.38
CA ASN A 10 16.02 -0.71 -3.35
C ASN A 10 16.84 0.57 -3.15
N VAL A 11 18.08 0.62 -3.64
CA VAL A 11 19.02 1.75 -3.44
C VAL A 11 18.43 3.07 -3.91
N VAL A 12 17.84 3.10 -5.11
CA VAL A 12 17.27 4.33 -5.68
C VAL A 12 16.13 4.86 -4.82
N ALA A 13 15.27 3.97 -4.30
CA ALA A 13 14.15 4.38 -3.47
C ALA A 13 14.62 4.89 -2.10
N LEU A 14 15.55 4.18 -1.46
CA LEU A 14 16.13 4.61 -0.19
C LEU A 14 16.82 5.97 -0.32
N ASN A 15 17.59 6.19 -1.38
CA ASN A 15 18.24 7.49 -1.62
C ASN A 15 17.22 8.63 -1.71
N LYS A 16 16.10 8.42 -2.42
CA LYS A 16 15.00 9.40 -2.47
C LYS A 16 14.37 9.63 -1.10
N ILE A 17 14.18 8.57 -0.31
CA ILE A 17 13.63 8.67 1.04
C ILE A 17 14.57 9.49 1.93
N PHE A 18 15.88 9.22 1.92
CA PHE A 18 16.87 10.01 2.66
C PHE A 18 16.91 11.48 2.23
N GLN A 19 16.70 11.78 0.95
CA GLN A 19 16.64 13.15 0.45
C GLN A 19 15.38 13.90 0.92
N ASN A 20 14.23 13.23 0.92
CA ASN A 20 12.94 13.85 1.25
C ASN A 20 12.62 13.84 2.75
N TYR A 21 13.16 12.87 3.48
CA TYR A 21 12.86 12.58 4.88
C TYR A 21 14.15 12.27 5.66
N PRO A 22 15.16 13.15 5.68
CA PRO A 22 16.50 12.83 6.19
C PRO A 22 16.54 12.34 7.65
N HIS A 23 15.55 12.74 8.44
CA HIS A 23 15.46 12.43 9.87
C HIS A 23 14.74 11.10 10.18
N PHE A 24 14.35 10.33 9.15
CA PHE A 24 13.52 9.13 9.36
C PHE A 24 14.19 7.99 10.14
N VAL A 25 15.52 8.04 10.30
CA VAL A 25 16.32 7.02 10.98
C VAL A 25 16.93 7.49 12.30
N GLU A 26 16.67 8.73 12.73
CA GLU A 26 17.36 9.33 13.90
C GLU A 26 17.16 8.56 15.20
N ASN A 27 15.97 7.99 15.38
CA ASN A 27 15.62 7.24 16.59
C ASN A 27 15.69 5.73 16.39
N PHE A 28 16.37 5.26 15.34
CA PHE A 28 16.39 3.84 15.01
C PHE A 28 17.10 3.01 16.08
N LEU A 29 16.36 2.12 16.74
CA LEU A 29 16.80 1.43 17.96
C LEU A 29 17.64 0.17 17.70
N LEU A 30 17.63 -0.37 16.49
CA LEU A 30 18.30 -1.63 16.17
C LEU A 30 19.76 -1.39 15.81
N ASN A 31 20.66 -2.15 16.46
CA ASN A 31 22.11 -2.04 16.22
C ASN A 31 22.70 -3.20 15.42
N TYR A 32 21.96 -4.31 15.28
CA TYR A 32 22.44 -5.47 14.52
C TYR A 32 22.21 -5.25 13.02
N PRO A 33 23.27 -5.27 12.17
CA PRO A 33 23.16 -4.85 10.77
C PRO A 33 22.11 -5.61 9.96
N GLU A 34 21.96 -6.91 10.19
CA GLU A 34 20.98 -7.74 9.46
C GLU A 34 19.54 -7.26 9.71
N PHE A 35 19.21 -6.87 10.94
CA PHE A 35 17.89 -6.32 11.23
C PHE A 35 17.71 -4.94 10.61
N GLN A 36 18.74 -4.10 10.67
CA GLN A 36 18.72 -2.80 9.99
C GLN A 36 18.47 -2.97 8.48
N SER A 37 19.18 -3.90 7.83
CA SER A 37 19.00 -4.25 6.43
C SER A 37 17.56 -4.63 6.13
N ASN A 38 16.96 -5.52 6.93
CA ASN A 38 15.59 -5.98 6.71
C ASN A 38 14.59 -4.82 6.74
N PHE A 39 14.68 -3.94 7.74
CA PHE A 39 13.76 -2.80 7.84
C PHE A 39 14.00 -1.76 6.73
N MET A 40 15.25 -1.47 6.37
CA MET A 40 15.54 -0.56 5.27
C MET A 40 15.00 -1.08 3.94
N ASN A 41 15.18 -2.37 3.66
CA ASN A 41 14.62 -2.98 2.46
C ASN A 41 13.09 -2.97 2.45
N ILE A 42 12.43 -3.27 3.58
CA ILE A 42 10.97 -3.18 3.69
C ILE A 42 10.47 -1.75 3.39
N VAL A 43 11.08 -0.73 4.00
CA VAL A 43 10.69 0.67 3.77
C VAL A 43 10.85 1.06 2.30
N ALA A 44 11.98 0.66 1.68
CA ALA A 44 12.24 0.92 0.27
C ALA A 44 11.23 0.24 -0.66
N GLU A 45 10.94 -1.04 -0.42
CA GLU A 45 9.99 -1.81 -1.23
C GLU A 45 8.58 -1.23 -1.17
N ILE A 46 8.13 -0.82 0.03
CA ILE A 46 6.83 -0.17 0.18
C ILE A 46 6.84 1.16 -0.59
N HIS A 47 7.89 1.97 -0.46
CA HIS A 47 8.02 3.23 -1.20
C HIS A 47 8.00 3.00 -2.73
N GLN A 48 8.70 1.98 -3.23
CA GLN A 48 8.69 1.65 -4.66
C GLN A 48 7.32 1.26 -5.16
N LYS A 49 6.57 0.45 -4.40
CA LYS A 49 5.19 0.08 -4.76
C LYS A 49 4.27 1.30 -4.87
N PHE A 50 4.55 2.37 -4.12
CA PHE A 50 3.86 3.64 -4.30
C PHE A 50 4.23 4.35 -5.60
N GLU A 51 5.50 4.33 -5.99
CA GLU A 51 5.96 5.00 -7.23
C GLU A 51 5.53 4.23 -8.49
N SER A 52 5.46 2.90 -8.42
CA SER A 52 5.23 2.01 -9.57
C SER A 52 3.77 1.75 -9.92
N ASN A 53 2.83 2.37 -9.20
CA ASN A 53 1.37 2.44 -9.42
C ASN A 53 0.54 1.66 -8.39
N LEU A 54 -0.12 2.40 -7.51
CA LEU A 54 -0.95 1.87 -6.42
C LEU A 54 -2.23 1.14 -6.87
N TYR A 55 -2.73 1.41 -8.07
CA TYR A 55 -4.02 0.86 -8.52
C TYR A 55 -3.97 -0.66 -8.76
N GLU A 56 -2.78 -1.26 -8.81
CA GLU A 56 -2.60 -2.71 -8.92
C GLU A 56 -2.48 -3.41 -7.55
N LEU A 57 -2.48 -2.66 -6.45
CA LEU A 57 -2.44 -3.25 -5.12
C LEU A 57 -3.82 -3.66 -4.65
N GLU A 58 -3.91 -4.85 -4.06
CA GLU A 58 -5.09 -5.33 -3.35
C GLU A 58 -5.15 -4.71 -1.94
N LEU A 59 -6.36 -4.57 -1.38
CA LEU A 59 -6.54 -4.04 -0.02
C LEU A 59 -5.71 -4.79 1.03
N THR A 60 -5.68 -6.11 0.93
CA THR A 60 -4.90 -7.00 1.82
C THR A 60 -3.40 -6.70 1.77
N LYS A 61 -2.87 -6.34 0.59
CA LYS A 61 -1.46 -5.94 0.44
C LYS A 61 -1.19 -4.61 1.12
N ILE A 62 -2.13 -3.67 1.06
CA ILE A 62 -1.98 -2.38 1.78
C ILE A 62 -2.05 -2.59 3.30
N ASP A 63 -2.89 -3.50 3.78
CA ASP A 63 -2.95 -3.87 5.20
C ASP A 63 -1.64 -4.50 5.69
N ASP A 64 -1.04 -5.41 4.93
CA ASP A 64 0.29 -5.98 5.21
C ASP A 64 1.37 -4.89 5.29
N MET A 65 1.37 -3.94 4.34
CA MET A 65 2.31 -2.81 4.38
C MET A 65 2.08 -1.91 5.59
N LEU A 66 0.83 -1.67 5.99
CA LEU A 66 0.52 -0.89 7.19
C LEU A 66 1.04 -1.55 8.46
N LEU A 67 0.97 -2.88 8.57
CA LEU A 67 1.55 -3.63 9.68
C LEU A 67 3.08 -3.50 9.69
N LYS A 68 3.74 -3.71 8.54
CA LYS A 68 5.19 -3.55 8.40
C LYS A 68 5.67 -2.15 8.77
N VAL A 69 4.95 -1.11 8.35
CA VAL A 69 5.27 0.28 8.72
C VAL A 69 5.09 0.51 10.23
N LYS A 70 4.06 -0.08 10.84
CA LYS A 70 3.85 0.02 12.29
C LYS A 70 4.99 -0.64 13.07
N ASP A 71 5.48 -1.80 12.62
CA ASP A 71 6.61 -2.48 13.26
C ASP A 71 7.91 -1.69 13.09
N ALA A 72 8.11 -1.08 11.92
CA ALA A 72 9.23 -0.17 11.65
C ALA A 72 9.17 1.12 12.51
N GLU A 73 7.99 1.68 12.75
CA GLU A 73 7.82 2.80 13.70
C GLU A 73 8.09 2.37 15.14
N PHE A 74 7.70 1.15 15.52
CA PHE A 74 7.91 0.64 16.87
C PHE A 74 9.40 0.56 17.25
N ILE A 75 10.26 0.28 16.28
CA ILE A 75 11.72 0.26 16.45
C ILE A 75 12.36 1.64 16.20
N GLY A 76 11.57 2.71 16.09
CA GLY A 76 12.05 4.09 16.08
C GLY A 76 12.28 4.71 14.71
N LEU A 77 11.83 4.10 13.61
CA LEU A 77 11.83 4.78 12.31
C LEU A 77 10.67 5.78 12.23
N GLU A 78 10.94 7.02 11.84
CA GLU A 78 9.91 8.03 11.59
C GLU A 78 9.28 7.78 10.22
N LEU A 79 8.12 7.12 10.20
CA LEU A 79 7.43 6.74 8.97
C LEU A 79 5.99 7.26 8.92
N SER A 80 5.68 8.33 9.65
CA SER A 80 4.33 8.92 9.67
C SER A 80 3.87 9.29 8.26
N TRP A 81 4.79 9.81 7.44
CA TRP A 81 4.55 10.17 6.05
C TRP A 81 4.13 8.96 5.20
N LEU A 82 4.80 7.81 5.37
CA LEU A 82 4.52 6.60 4.62
C LEU A 82 3.20 5.96 5.08
N LYS A 83 2.99 5.95 6.40
CA LYS A 83 1.77 5.46 7.04
C LYS A 83 0.54 6.27 6.62
N GLU A 84 0.65 7.59 6.57
CA GLU A 84 -0.43 8.45 6.10
C GLU A 84 -0.74 8.19 4.62
N LYS A 85 0.30 8.05 3.79
CA LYS A 85 0.15 7.72 2.36
C LYS A 85 -0.57 6.38 2.18
N LEU A 86 -0.20 5.34 2.92
CA LEU A 86 -0.87 4.03 2.93
C LEU A 86 -2.34 4.14 3.35
N ARG A 87 -2.64 4.88 4.41
CA ARG A 87 -4.02 5.08 4.87
C ARG A 87 -4.89 5.79 3.84
N LYS A 88 -4.35 6.78 3.14
CA LYS A 88 -5.06 7.48 2.05
C LYS A 88 -5.36 6.52 0.90
N SER A 89 -4.37 5.75 0.46
CA SER A 89 -4.54 4.74 -0.60
C SER A 89 -5.53 3.66 -0.21
N HIS A 90 -5.43 3.13 1.01
CA HIS A 90 -6.37 2.13 1.54
C HIS A 90 -7.82 2.63 1.49
N LYS A 91 -8.07 3.85 1.98
CA LYS A 91 -9.41 4.47 1.95
C LYS A 91 -9.92 4.63 0.51
N LYS A 92 -9.06 5.11 -0.39
CA LYS A 92 -9.40 5.30 -1.80
C LYS A 92 -9.80 3.98 -2.47
N LEU A 93 -8.94 2.97 -2.37
CA LEU A 93 -9.16 1.65 -2.97
C LEU A 93 -10.42 0.97 -2.42
N LYS A 94 -10.70 1.15 -1.13
CA LYS A 94 -11.92 0.62 -0.48
C LYS A 94 -13.19 1.25 -1.07
N VAL A 95 -13.15 2.54 -1.39
CA VAL A 95 -14.27 3.24 -2.04
C VAL A 95 -14.42 2.76 -3.49
N GLU A 96 -13.33 2.71 -4.25
CA GLU A 96 -13.34 2.27 -5.65
C GLU A 96 -13.85 0.83 -5.80
N THR A 97 -13.44 -0.07 -4.90
CA THR A 97 -13.92 -1.46 -4.88
C THR A 97 -15.42 -1.54 -4.63
N LYS A 98 -15.93 -0.74 -3.68
CA LYS A 98 -17.38 -0.67 -3.40
C LYS A 98 -18.16 -0.12 -4.58
N ILE A 99 -17.66 0.93 -5.24
CA ILE A 99 -18.28 1.49 -6.44
C ILE A 99 -18.40 0.42 -7.51
N LYS A 100 -17.30 -0.29 -7.82
CA LYS A 100 -17.29 -1.37 -8.83
C LYS A 100 -18.29 -2.49 -8.51
N MET A 101 -18.40 -2.90 -7.25
CA MET A 101 -19.40 -3.89 -6.83
C MET A 101 -20.84 -3.40 -7.00
N LEU A 102 -21.11 -2.14 -6.68
CA LEU A 102 -22.44 -1.54 -6.84
C LEU A 102 -22.80 -1.40 -8.32
N GLU A 103 -21.86 -0.97 -9.17
CA GLU A 103 -22.05 -0.89 -10.61
C GLU A 103 -22.41 -2.24 -11.22
N GLU A 104 -21.72 -3.30 -10.80
CA GLU A 104 -22.02 -4.67 -11.22
C GLU A 104 -23.41 -5.11 -10.77
N THR A 105 -23.76 -4.85 -9.51
CA THR A 105 -25.09 -5.17 -8.95
C THR A 105 -26.20 -4.45 -9.71
N ILE A 106 -26.01 -3.17 -10.04
CA ILE A 106 -26.95 -2.37 -10.83
C ILE A 106 -27.10 -2.93 -12.24
N ARG A 107 -25.98 -3.36 -12.86
CA ARG A 107 -25.97 -3.98 -14.19
C ARG A 107 -26.79 -5.26 -14.22
N GLU A 108 -26.56 -6.15 -13.26
CA GLU A 108 -27.29 -7.42 -13.12
C GLU A 108 -28.80 -7.18 -12.90
N ALA A 109 -29.15 -6.29 -11.96
CA ALA A 109 -30.55 -5.96 -11.69
C ALA A 109 -31.25 -5.37 -12.93
N SER A 110 -30.56 -4.51 -13.69
CA SER A 110 -31.10 -3.92 -14.92
C SER A 110 -31.37 -4.97 -16.00
N LEU A 111 -30.49 -5.97 -16.12
CA LEU A 111 -30.66 -7.09 -17.05
C LEU A 111 -31.86 -7.95 -16.68
N GLU A 112 -32.04 -8.28 -15.39
CA GLU A 112 -33.19 -9.06 -14.92
C GLU A 112 -34.52 -8.31 -15.11
N LEU A 113 -34.56 -7.01 -14.82
CA LEU A 113 -35.74 -6.19 -15.10
C LEU A 113 -36.10 -6.18 -16.59
N ALA A 114 -35.10 -6.13 -17.48
CA ALA A 114 -35.32 -6.19 -18.91
C ALA A 114 -35.91 -7.54 -19.36
N LYS A 115 -35.45 -8.66 -18.79
CA LYS A 115 -36.00 -10.00 -19.04
C LYS A 115 -37.46 -10.12 -18.60
N LEU A 116 -37.77 -9.67 -17.38
CA LEU A 116 -39.13 -9.70 -16.84
C LEU A 116 -40.11 -8.83 -17.65
N ARG A 117 -39.67 -7.65 -18.09
CA ARG A 117 -40.46 -6.77 -18.96
C ARG A 117 -40.77 -7.40 -20.31
N LYS A 118 -39.82 -8.16 -20.90
CA LYS A 118 -40.05 -8.90 -22.15
C LYS A 118 -41.06 -10.02 -21.96
N LYS A 119 -40.95 -10.80 -20.87
CA LYS A 119 -41.87 -11.90 -20.57
C LYS A 119 -43.31 -11.41 -20.43
N ARG A 120 -43.54 -10.33 -19.66
CA ARG A 120 -44.87 -9.73 -19.48
C ARG A 120 -45.53 -9.22 -20.78
N ARG A 121 -44.76 -8.91 -21.83
CA ARG A 121 -45.32 -8.44 -23.11
C ARG A 121 -45.77 -9.58 -24.03
N LEU A 122 -45.42 -10.82 -23.70
CA LEU A 122 -45.74 -12.02 -24.48
C LEU A 122 -46.91 -12.82 -23.86
N ASP A 123 -47.34 -12.45 -22.65
CA ASP A 123 -48.53 -12.93 -21.95
C ASP A 123 -49.68 -11.92 -22.15
#